data_AF-A0A924APJ9-F1
#
_entry.id   AF-A0A924APJ9-F1
#
_cell.length_a   1.000
_cell.length_b   1.000
_cell.length_c   1.000
_cell.angle_alpha   90.00
_cell.angle_beta   90.00
_cell.angle_gamma   90.00
#
_symmetry.space_group_name_H-M   'P 1'
#
loop_
_entity.id
_entity.type
_entity.pdbx_description
1 polymer ?
#
loop_
_entity_poly.entity_id
_entity_poly.type
_entity_poly.pdbx_seq_one_letter_code
_entity_poly.pdbx_strand_id
1 'polypeptide(L)' 'HQCFHLRAGVQSETVEGIRALAVDKDYAPRWNPARIEDVKPGMADAYFVSPWSAGEHPLRDL' A
#
# COMPACT_ATOMS: atom_id res chain seq x y z
N HIS A 1 -11.57 3.40 -2.31
CA HIS A 1 -10.74 3.53 -1.10
C HIS A 1 -10.05 2.21 -0.74
N GLN A 2 -9.20 1.64 -1.61
CA GLN A 2 -8.54 0.34 -1.33
C GLN A 2 -7.01 0.38 -1.33
N CYS A 3 -6.38 1.36 -1.95
CA CYS A 3 -4.92 1.36 -2.15
C CYS A 3 -4.09 1.40 -0.85
N PHE A 4 -4.68 1.82 0.28
CA PHE A 4 -3.95 2.02 1.55
C PHE A 4 -4.39 1.12 2.71
N HIS A 5 -5.40 0.27 2.48
CA HIS A 5 -6.04 -0.53 3.54
C HIS A 5 -5.67 -2.01 3.52
N LEU A 6 -4.84 -2.45 2.57
CA LEU A 6 -4.45 -3.85 2.42
C LEU A 6 -3.78 -4.43 3.68
N ARG A 7 -3.09 -3.59 4.45
CA ARG A 7 -2.51 -3.93 5.74
C ARG A 7 -3.01 -2.94 6.79
N ALA A 8 -3.35 -3.43 7.98
CA ALA A 8 -3.95 -2.60 9.01
C ALA A 8 -2.90 -1.76 9.77
N GLY A 9 -3.20 -0.47 9.99
CA GLY A 9 -2.43 0.41 10.87
C GLY A 9 -0.95 0.50 10.50
N VAL A 10 -0.07 0.26 11.48
CA VAL A 10 1.39 0.35 11.34
C VAL A 10 2.00 -0.71 10.40
N GLN A 11 1.22 -1.70 9.96
CA GLN A 11 1.66 -2.66 8.94
C GLN A 11 1.49 -2.12 7.51
N SER A 12 0.82 -0.98 7.33
CA SER A 12 0.69 -0.31 6.04
C SER A 12 1.91 0.55 5.75
N GLU A 13 2.51 0.34 4.59
CA GLU A 13 3.64 1.13 4.11
C GLU A 13 3.23 2.60 3.89
N THR A 14 1.96 2.85 3.54
CA THR A 14 1.48 4.23 3.38
C THR A 14 1.40 4.96 4.73
N VAL A 15 0.87 4.30 5.75
CA VAL A 15 0.79 4.89 7.10
C VAL A 15 2.20 5.16 7.63
N GLU A 16 3.12 4.22 7.44
CA GLU A 16 4.50 4.36 7.86
C GLU A 16 5.25 5.48 7.10
N GLY A 17 5.05 5.58 5.78
CA GLY A 17 5.62 6.67 4.99
C GLY A 17 5.11 8.04 5.43
N ILE A 18 3.82 8.16 5.73
CA ILE A 18 3.23 9.40 6.27
C ILE A 18 3.80 9.71 7.65
N ARG A 19 3.92 8.71 8.54
CA ARG A 19 4.51 8.88 9.86
C ARG A 19 5.93 9.46 9.74
N ALA A 20 6.81 8.79 8.99
CA ALA A 20 8.22 9.17 8.88
C ALA A 20 8.42 10.54 8.19
N LEU A 21 7.62 10.83 7.16
CA LEU A 21 7.76 12.06 6.36
C LEU A 21 7.06 13.28 6.98
N ALA A 22 5.80 13.12 7.38
CA ALA A 22 4.91 14.25 7.68
C ALA A 22 4.61 14.41 9.18
N VAL A 23 4.55 13.31 9.95
CA VAL A 23 4.21 13.34 11.38
C VAL A 23 5.46 13.54 12.22
N ASP A 24 6.34 12.54 12.26
CA ASP A 24 7.55 12.54 13.07
C ASP A 24 8.67 13.35 12.42
N LYS A 25 8.66 13.43 11.07
CA LYS A 25 9.65 14.16 10.26
C LYS A 25 11.09 13.69 10.53
N ASP A 26 11.23 12.41 10.85
CA ASP A 26 12.51 11.77 11.13
C ASP A 26 13.21 11.26 9.86
N TYR A 27 12.47 11.16 8.75
CA TYR A 27 12.94 10.57 7.49
C TYR A 27 13.49 9.14 7.65
N ALA A 28 13.05 8.42 8.69
CA ALA A 28 13.53 7.10 9.06
C ALA A 28 12.36 6.09 9.06
N PRO A 29 11.82 5.74 7.87
CA PRO A 29 10.74 4.78 7.79
C PRO A 29 11.20 3.37 8.15
N ARG A 30 10.34 2.65 8.87
CA ARG A 30 10.50 1.28 9.32
C ARG A 30 9.70 0.34 8.41
N TRP A 31 10.20 0.16 7.20
CA TRP A 31 9.52 -0.66 6.19
C TRP A 31 9.35 -2.12 6.59
N ASN A 32 8.27 -2.74 6.09
CA ASN A 32 7.99 -4.16 6.24
C ASN A 32 7.56 -4.77 4.88
N PRO A 33 8.39 -5.59 4.24
CA PRO A 33 9.73 -5.98 4.66
C PRO A 33 10.74 -4.81 4.64
N ALA A 34 11.79 -4.91 5.46
CA ALA A 34 12.76 -3.83 5.66
C ALA A 34 13.67 -3.60 4.44
N ARG A 35 13.85 -4.64 3.61
CA ARG A 35 14.69 -4.60 2.42
C ARG A 35 13.92 -5.13 1.20
N ILE A 36 14.33 -4.70 0.02
CA ILE A 36 13.70 -5.14 -1.22
C ILE A 36 13.93 -6.63 -1.49
N GLU A 37 15.08 -7.17 -1.09
CA GLU A 37 15.41 -8.59 -1.28
C GLU A 37 14.50 -9.52 -0.47
N ASP A 38 13.88 -8.99 0.59
CA ASP A 38 12.97 -9.73 1.46
C ASP A 38 11.52 -9.74 0.93
N VAL A 39 11.24 -9.01 -0.16
CA VAL A 39 9.94 -9.05 -0.84
C VAL A 39 9.80 -10.38 -1.56
N LYS A 40 8.90 -11.22 -1.06
CA LYS A 40 8.60 -12.53 -1.64
C LYS A 40 7.66 -12.37 -2.84
N PRO A 41 7.75 -13.27 -3.85
CA PRO A 41 6.75 -13.36 -4.90
C PRO A 41 5.33 -13.42 -4.29
N GLY A 42 4.39 -12.67 -4.88
CA GLY A 42 3.00 -12.62 -4.43
C GLY A 42 2.67 -11.58 -3.37
N MET A 43 3.67 -10.98 -2.68
CA MET A 43 3.41 -9.98 -1.63
C MET A 43 2.71 -8.71 -2.14
N ALA A 44 2.89 -8.38 -3.42
CA ALA A 44 2.31 -7.19 -4.05
C ALA A 44 1.01 -7.48 -4.81
N ASP A 45 0.66 -8.74 -5.06
CA ASP A 45 -0.44 -9.11 -5.97
C ASP A 45 -1.78 -8.53 -5.52
N ALA A 46 -2.00 -8.48 -4.20
CA ALA A 46 -3.22 -7.94 -3.61
C ALA A 46 -3.45 -6.44 -3.92
N TYR A 47 -2.39 -5.67 -4.22
CA TYR A 47 -2.50 -4.26 -4.62
C TYR A 47 -3.03 -4.09 -6.06
N PHE A 48 -2.97 -5.14 -6.88
CA PHE A 48 -3.44 -5.12 -8.26
C PHE A 48 -4.85 -5.71 -8.42
N VAL A 49 -5.47 -6.17 -7.33
CA VAL A 49 -6.86 -6.62 -7.33
C VAL A 49 -7.76 -5.39 -7.39
N SER A 50 -8.50 -5.25 -8.50
CA SER A 50 -9.45 -4.16 -8.66
C SER A 50 -10.58 -4.25 -7.62
N PRO A 51 -10.97 -3.14 -6.96
CA PRO A 51 -12.18 -3.09 -6.15
C PRO A 51 -13.45 -3.31 -6.96
N TRP A 52 -13.42 -2.96 -8.24
CA TRP A 52 -14.57 -2.98 -9.12
C TRP A 52 -14.50 -4.18 -10.04
N SER A 53 -15.64 -4.83 -10.26
CA SER A 53 -15.78 -5.72 -11.40
C SER A 53 -15.67 -4.91 -12.71
N ALA A 54 -15.40 -5.59 -13.82
CA ALA A 54 -15.27 -4.93 -15.12
C ALA A 54 -16.51 -4.09 -15.50
N GLY A 55 -17.71 -4.50 -15.04
CA GLY A 55 -18.95 -3.78 -15.31
C GLY A 55 -19.19 -2.57 -14.41
N GLU A 56 -18.55 -2.51 -13.25
CA GLU A 56 -18.76 -1.52 -12.18
C GLU A 56 -17.63 -0.49 -12.08
N HIS A 57 -16.61 -0.61 -12.93
CA HIS A 57 -15.47 0.29 -12.89
C HIS A 57 -15.92 1.73 -13.19
N PRO A 58 -15.65 2.72 -12.32
CA PRO A 58 -16.19 4.07 -12.43
C PRO A 58 -15.70 4.83 -13.67
N LEU A 59 -14.65 4.33 -14.31
CA LEU A 59 -14.09 4.87 -15.56
C LEU A 59 -14.27 3.89 -16.74
N ARG A 60 -15.26 2.98 -16.69
CA ARG A 60 -15.45 1.92 -17.70
C ARG A 60 -15.67 2.46 -19.12
N ASP A 61 -16.36 3.58 -19.24
CA ASP A 61 -16.81 4.14 -20.53
C ASP A 61 -15.99 5.39 -20.96
N LEU A 62 -14.79 5.55 -20.39
CA LEU A 62 -13.85 6.64 -20.67
C LEU A 62 -12.71 6.19 -21.59
#